data_AF-A0A7C1RVC0-F1
#
_entry.id   AF-A0A7C1RVC0-F1
#
_cell.length_a   1.000
_cell.length_b   1.000
_cell.length_c   1.000
_cell.angle_alpha   90.00
_cell.angle_beta   90.00
_cell.angle_gamma   90.00
#
_symmetry.space_group_name_H-M   'P 1'
#
loop_
_entity.id
_entity.type
_entity.pdbx_description
1 polymer ?
#
loop_
_entity_poly.entity_id
_entity_poly.type
_entity_poly.pdbx_seq_one_letter_code
_entity_poly.pdbx_strand_id
1 'polypeptide(L)'
;MDNWITLRKGGNLLHLSYGHTFSNNLYGHNLQLRTHPEFEIKLDLSPNLRVRNRQRNCYYDARELADGAIKELKLLQLDDRMAIKAITDALSRLSQNPKTWKLTLHLDRDYSFSVKPELKGSEGAESLFFNVIGRPDFNA
;
A
#
# COMPACT_ATOMS: atom_id res chain seq x y z
N MET A 1 2.47 22.81 5.43
CA MET A 1 1.16 22.13 5.41
C MET A 1 1.36 20.85 4.62
N ASP A 2 1.13 19.69 5.23
CA ASP A 2 1.28 18.43 4.52
C ASP A 2 0.14 18.26 3.51
N ASN A 3 0.47 18.21 2.22
CA ASN A 3 -0.48 18.14 1.10
C ASN A 3 -1.09 16.75 0.92
N TRP A 4 -1.56 16.12 2.00
CA TRP A 4 -2.20 14.81 1.96
C TRP A 4 -3.69 14.92 1.66
N ILE A 5 -4.13 14.15 0.67
CA ILE A 5 -5.53 13.97 0.31
C ILE A 5 -5.94 12.57 0.75
N THR A 6 -6.94 12.47 1.63
CA THR A 6 -7.52 11.16 1.99
C THR A 6 -8.43 10.69 0.87
N LEU A 7 -8.05 9.61 0.19
CA LEU A 7 -8.83 8.98 -0.87
C LEU A 7 -9.93 8.09 -0.28
N ARG A 8 -9.63 7.40 0.83
CA ARG A 8 -10.61 6.54 1.51
C ARG A 8 -10.29 6.40 3.00
N LYS A 9 -11.32 6.56 3.84
CA LYS A 9 -11.22 6.37 5.30
C LYS A 9 -11.53 4.93 5.74
N GLY A 10 -12.36 4.21 4.98
CA GLY A 10 -12.75 2.83 5.28
C GLY A 10 -11.68 1.81 4.89
N GLY A 11 -11.85 0.57 5.38
CA GLY A 11 -10.97 -0.55 5.04
C GLY A 11 -11.10 -0.96 3.56
N ASN A 12 -9.97 -1.28 2.96
CA ASN A 12 -9.81 -1.88 1.64
C ASN A 12 -9.10 -3.21 1.75
N LEU A 13 -9.60 -4.23 1.07
CA LEU A 13 -8.83 -5.46 0.94
C LEU A 13 -7.61 -5.17 0.05
N LEU A 14 -6.44 -5.46 0.58
CA LEU A 14 -5.15 -5.34 -0.08
C LEU A 14 -4.52 -6.72 -0.14
N HIS A 15 -3.90 -7.03 -1.26
CA HIS A 15 -3.10 -8.22 -1.40
C HIS A 15 -1.63 -7.84 -1.36
N LEU A 16 -0.88 -8.38 -0.41
CA LEU A 16 0.55 -8.12 -0.27
C LEU A 16 1.32 -9.39 -0.58
N SER A 17 2.45 -9.27 -1.28
CA SER A 17 3.39 -10.38 -1.47
C SER A 17 4.78 -9.99 -0.96
N TYR A 18 5.36 -10.85 -0.13
CA TYR A 18 6.68 -10.68 0.46
C TYR A 18 7.45 -12.00 0.51
N GLY A 19 8.78 -11.94 0.44
CA GLY A 19 9.62 -13.13 0.40
C GLY A 19 9.43 -13.96 -0.88
N HIS A 20 9.59 -15.29 -0.81
CA HIS A 20 9.55 -16.17 -1.99
C HIS A 20 8.17 -16.75 -2.35
N THR A 21 7.22 -16.77 -1.42
CA THR A 21 5.93 -17.46 -1.59
C THR A 21 4.79 -16.89 -0.74
N PHE A 22 5.02 -15.91 0.13
CA PHE A 22 3.99 -15.44 1.06
C PHE A 22 3.13 -14.38 0.41
N SER A 23 1.83 -14.65 0.35
CA SER A 23 0.83 -13.67 0.01
C SER A 23 -0.18 -13.54 1.14
N ASN A 24 -0.50 -12.30 1.53
CA ASN A 24 -1.41 -12.03 2.62
C ASN A 24 -2.47 -11.02 2.20
N ASN A 25 -3.69 -11.23 2.68
CA ASN A 25 -4.82 -10.34 2.42
C ASN A 25 -5.05 -9.49 3.67
N LEU A 26 -4.68 -8.21 3.60
CA LEU A 26 -4.81 -7.26 4.71
C LEU A 26 -5.87 -6.22 4.43
N TYR A 27 -6.41 -5.62 5.49
CA TYR A 27 -7.25 -4.44 5.35
C TYR A 27 -6.42 -3.16 5.46
N GLY A 28 -6.28 -2.43 4.36
CA GLY A 28 -5.71 -1.09 4.34
C GLY A 28 -6.72 -0.04 4.75
N HIS A 29 -6.34 0.82 5.69
CA HIS A 29 -7.13 1.95 6.15
C HIS A 29 -6.48 3.27 5.73
N ASN A 30 -7.24 4.35 5.81
CA ASN A 30 -6.75 5.72 5.62
C ASN A 30 -5.85 5.86 4.39
N LEU A 31 -6.31 5.38 3.23
CA LEU A 31 -5.58 5.56 1.99
C LEU A 31 -5.45 7.05 1.70
N GLN A 32 -4.21 7.52 1.67
CA GLN A 32 -3.84 8.91 1.47
C GLN A 32 -2.92 9.03 0.25
N LEU A 33 -3.02 10.16 -0.42
CA LEU A 33 -2.22 10.50 -1.58
C LEU A 33 -1.63 11.89 -1.41
N ARG A 34 -0.38 12.05 -1.83
CA ARG A 34 0.31 13.33 -1.94
C ARG A 34 1.02 13.39 -3.29
N THR A 35 1.04 14.55 -3.92
CA THR A 35 1.68 14.75 -5.23
C THR A 35 2.95 15.60 -5.19
N HIS A 36 3.25 16.24 -4.05
CA HIS A 36 4.43 17.07 -3.84
C HIS A 36 4.99 16.85 -2.42
N PRO A 37 6.32 16.71 -2.21
CA PRO A 37 7.39 16.88 -3.19
C PRO A 37 7.50 15.74 -4.22
N GLU A 38 6.96 14.57 -3.89
CA GLU A 38 6.91 13.39 -4.76
C GLU A 38 5.51 12.78 -4.76
N PHE A 39 5.23 11.91 -5.74
CA PHE A 39 3.97 11.16 -5.77
C PHE A 39 4.04 10.01 -4.77
N GLU A 40 3.29 10.15 -3.68
CA GLU A 40 3.34 9.24 -2.55
C GLU A 40 1.94 8.77 -2.17
N ILE A 41 1.81 7.45 -2.02
CA ILE A 41 0.63 6.80 -1.47
C ILE A 41 0.97 6.31 -0.07
N LYS A 42 0.11 6.64 0.90
CA LYS A 42 0.20 6.17 2.28
C LYS A 42 -1.01 5.33 2.64
N LEU A 43 -0.77 4.22 3.34
CA LEU A 43 -1.78 3.25 3.78
C LEU A 43 -1.53 2.88 5.24
N ASP A 44 -2.61 2.76 6.01
CA ASP A 44 -2.58 2.31 7.40
C ASP A 44 -2.96 0.83 7.51
N LEU A 45 -1.98 0.00 7.87
CA LEU A 45 -2.12 -1.43 8.13
C LEU A 45 -2.11 -1.75 9.63
N SER A 46 -1.90 -0.76 10.50
CA SER A 46 -1.81 -0.94 11.96
C SER A 46 -3.02 -1.66 12.58
N PRO A 47 -4.27 -1.52 12.07
CA PRO A 47 -5.40 -2.28 12.62
C PRO A 47 -5.22 -3.80 12.49
N ASN A 48 -4.49 -4.27 11.47
CA ASN A 48 -4.22 -5.69 11.26
C ASN A 48 -3.26 -6.28 12.31
N LEU A 49 -2.53 -5.46 13.08
CA LEU A 49 -1.63 -5.92 14.15
C LEU A 49 -2.38 -6.47 15.38
N ARG A 50 -3.67 -6.14 15.50
CA ARG A 50 -4.52 -6.43 16.66
C ARG A 50 -5.64 -7.42 16.34
N VAL A 51 -5.71 -7.95 15.12
CA VAL A 51 -6.76 -8.90 14.72
C VAL A 51 -6.45 -10.29 15.29
N ARG A 52 -7.31 -10.74 16.20
CA ARG A 52 -7.26 -12.09 16.79
C ARG A 52 -7.87 -13.10 15.82
N ASN A 53 -7.05 -13.99 15.28
CA ASN A 53 -7.47 -15.23 14.65
C ASN A 53 -8.15 -16.12 15.71
N ARG A 54 -9.48 -16.26 15.61
CA ARG A 54 -10.28 -17.06 16.55
C ARG A 54 -10.08 -18.57 16.38
N GLN A 55 -9.63 -19.03 15.22
CA GLN A 55 -9.40 -20.46 14.95
C GLN A 55 -8.06 -20.95 15.48
N ARG A 56 -7.04 -20.09 15.51
CA ARG A 56 -5.67 -20.42 15.97
C ARG A 56 -5.24 -19.70 17.25
N ASN A 57 -6.15 -18.93 17.86
CA ASN A 57 -5.96 -18.15 19.09
C ASN A 57 -4.74 -17.20 19.06
N CYS A 58 -4.60 -16.41 17.99
CA CYS A 58 -3.36 -15.69 17.72
C CYS A 58 -3.51 -14.47 16.80
N TYR A 59 -2.47 -13.62 16.67
CA TYR A 59 -2.46 -12.40 15.86
C TYR A 59 -1.49 -12.56 14.68
N TYR A 60 -1.95 -12.88 13.47
CA TYR A 60 -1.04 -13.46 12.47
C TYR A 60 -0.57 -12.52 11.36
N ASP A 61 -1.44 -11.73 10.74
CA ASP A 61 -1.10 -11.34 9.36
C ASP A 61 -0.16 -10.12 9.22
N ALA A 62 -0.35 -9.09 10.04
CA ALA A 62 0.51 -7.90 9.97
C ALA A 62 1.63 -7.89 11.03
N ARG A 63 1.57 -8.75 12.06
CA ARG A 63 2.62 -8.78 13.09
C ARG A 63 3.91 -9.35 12.54
N GLU A 64 3.84 -10.43 11.78
CA GLU A 64 5.00 -10.98 11.06
C GLU A 64 5.59 -9.95 10.07
N LEU A 65 4.74 -9.14 9.44
CA LEU A 65 5.20 -8.02 8.61
C LEU A 65 5.99 -7.00 9.44
N ALA A 66 5.42 -6.50 10.54
CA ALA A 66 6.10 -5.55 11.42
C ALA A 66 7.40 -6.11 12.01
N ASP A 67 7.43 -7.41 12.34
CA ASP A 67 8.58 -8.09 12.94
C ASP A 67 9.73 -8.37 11.94
N GLY A 68 9.54 -8.06 10.65
CA GLY A 68 10.64 -8.04 9.69
C GLY A 68 10.27 -8.46 8.27
N ALA A 69 9.16 -9.14 8.05
CA ALA A 69 8.79 -9.59 6.71
C ALA A 69 8.47 -8.42 5.76
N ILE A 70 8.11 -7.25 6.32
CA ILE A 70 7.95 -5.99 5.58
C ILE A 70 9.21 -5.60 4.79
N LYS A 71 10.41 -6.03 5.23
CA LYS A 71 11.68 -5.78 4.54
C LYS A 71 11.80 -6.52 3.20
N GLU A 72 11.02 -7.58 3.04
CA GLU A 72 11.01 -8.43 1.86
C GLU A 72 9.77 -8.19 1.00
N LEU A 73 9.05 -7.07 1.21
CA LEU A 73 7.89 -6.71 0.39
C LEU A 73 8.32 -6.58 -1.07
N LYS A 74 7.61 -7.31 -1.94
CA LYS A 74 7.83 -7.28 -3.39
C LYS A 74 6.69 -6.61 -4.13
N LEU A 75 5.48 -6.78 -3.63
CA LEU A 75 4.27 -6.36 -4.32
C LEU A 75 3.18 -5.97 -3.33
N LEU A 76 2.45 -4.90 -3.65
CA LEU A 76 1.13 -4.63 -3.11
C LEU A 76 0.15 -4.51 -4.28
N GLN A 77 -1.01 -5.11 -4.15
CA GLN A 77 -2.11 -5.01 -5.10
C GLN A 77 -3.31 -4.37 -4.40
N LEU A 78 -3.89 -3.39 -5.07
CA LEU A 78 -5.07 -2.66 -4.66
C LEU A 78 -6.19 -2.93 -5.68
N ASP A 79 -7.31 -3.45 -5.19
CA ASP A 79 -8.48 -3.82 -5.99
C ASP A 79 -9.68 -2.88 -5.75
N ASP A 80 -9.42 -1.68 -5.22
CA ASP A 80 -10.46 -0.68 -4.97
C ASP A 80 -10.59 0.29 -6.15
N ARG A 81 -11.64 0.10 -6.96
CA ARG A 81 -11.93 0.94 -8.13
C ARG A 81 -12.04 2.43 -7.81
N MET A 82 -12.63 2.79 -6.67
CA MET A 82 -12.78 4.20 -6.30
C MET A 82 -11.41 4.83 -6.00
N ALA A 83 -10.57 4.08 -5.27
CA ALA A 83 -9.20 4.50 -5.01
C ALA A 83 -8.36 4.57 -6.28
N ILE A 84 -8.42 3.55 -7.14
CA ILE A 84 -7.71 3.51 -8.43
C ILE A 84 -8.12 4.70 -9.29
N LYS A 85 -9.43 4.97 -9.41
CA LYS A 85 -9.93 6.13 -10.16
C LYS A 85 -9.37 7.43 -9.59
N ALA A 86 -9.42 7.62 -8.27
CA ALA A 86 -8.92 8.85 -7.65
C ALA A 86 -7.40 9.05 -7.83
N ILE A 87 -6.63 7.96 -7.80
CA ILE A 87 -5.19 7.96 -8.11
C ILE A 87 -4.96 8.35 -9.57
N THR A 88 -5.68 7.75 -10.51
CA THR A 88 -5.60 8.07 -11.95
C THR A 88 -6.01 9.52 -12.23
N ASP A 89 -7.07 10.01 -11.58
CA ASP A 89 -7.52 11.40 -11.67
C ASP A 89 -6.50 12.39 -11.10
N ALA A 90 -5.70 11.98 -10.11
CA ALA A 90 -4.62 12.80 -9.59
C ALA A 90 -3.39 12.82 -10.50
N LEU A 91 -3.05 11.67 -11.12
CA LEU A 91 -1.96 11.57 -12.09
C LEU A 91 -2.22 12.41 -13.33
N SER A 92 -3.46 12.40 -13.85
CA SER A 92 -3.82 13.17 -15.06
C SER A 92 -3.68 14.69 -14.89
N ARG A 93 -3.62 15.18 -13.64
CA ARG A 93 -3.40 16.59 -13.30
C ARG A 93 -1.93 16.98 -13.21
N LEU A 94 -1.02 16.01 -13.24
CA LEU A 94 0.42 16.27 -13.23
C LEU A 94 0.89 16.63 -14.64
N SER A 95 1.86 17.55 -14.72
CA SER A 95 2.50 17.89 -16.00
C SER A 95 3.28 16.71 -16.59
N GLN A 96 3.75 15.80 -15.74
CA GLN A 96 4.42 14.57 -16.14
C GLN A 96 4.09 13.45 -15.16
N ASN A 97 3.73 12.28 -15.70
CA ASN A 97 3.48 11.10 -14.88
C ASN A 97 4.80 10.54 -14.32
N PRO A 98 4.93 10.41 -12.99
CA PRO A 98 6.12 9.83 -12.39
C PRO A 98 6.22 8.34 -12.72
N LYS A 99 7.40 7.90 -13.16
CA LYS A 99 7.69 6.50 -13.46
C LYS A 99 7.77 5.61 -12.21
N THR A 100 8.07 6.23 -11.08
CA THR A 100 8.25 5.59 -9.78
C THR A 100 7.51 6.40 -8.74
N TRP A 101 6.82 5.73 -7.83
CA TRP A 101 6.08 6.34 -6.74
C TRP A 101 6.71 5.93 -5.42
N LYS A 102 6.35 6.65 -4.37
CA LYS A 102 6.62 6.22 -3.01
C LYS A 102 5.37 5.57 -2.42
N LEU A 103 5.55 4.39 -1.83
CA LEU A 103 4.52 3.69 -1.07
C LEU A 103 4.94 3.67 0.39
N THR A 104 4.14 4.28 1.25
CA THR A 104 4.36 4.30 2.70
C THR A 104 3.30 3.45 3.38
N LEU A 105 3.73 2.39 4.08
CA LEU A 105 2.87 1.50 4.84
C LEU A 105 3.08 1.79 6.33
N HIS A 106 2.01 2.20 7.01
CA HIS A 106 2.01 2.38 8.45
C HIS A 106 1.60 1.08 9.14
N LEU A 107 2.51 0.50 9.94
CA LEU A 107 2.25 -0.66 10.78
C LEU A 107 2.41 -0.23 12.25
N ASP A 108 3.54 -0.56 12.87
CA ASP A 108 4.00 -0.01 14.16
C ASP A 108 4.72 1.34 13.96
N ARG A 109 5.34 1.50 12.79
CA ARG A 109 5.97 2.71 12.27
C ARG A 109 5.72 2.80 10.76
N ASP A 110 6.20 3.88 10.15
CA ASP A 110 6.14 4.06 8.71
C ASP A 110 7.27 3.29 8.01
N TYR A 111 6.91 2.51 7.00
CA TYR A 111 7.84 1.84 6.09
C TYR A 111 7.64 2.37 4.68
N SER A 112 8.65 3.02 4.11
CA SER A 112 8.57 3.62 2.78
C SER A 112 9.31 2.79 1.74
N PHE A 113 8.71 2.64 0.57
CA PHE A 113 9.23 1.87 -0.55
C PHE A 113 9.15 2.69 -1.82
N SER A 114 10.20 2.63 -2.65
CA SER A 114 10.08 3.01 -4.05
C SER A 114 9.34 1.91 -4.80
N VAL A 115 8.31 2.26 -5.56
CA VAL A 115 7.48 1.31 -6.31
C VAL A 115 7.31 1.74 -7.76
N LYS A 116 7.21 0.75 -8.65
CA LYS A 116 6.76 0.94 -10.03
C LYS A 116 5.28 0.56 -10.14
N PRO A 117 4.39 1.52 -10.40
CA PRO A 117 2.97 1.24 -10.56
C PRO A 117 2.72 0.47 -11.85
N GLU A 118 1.72 -0.41 -11.83
CA GLU A 118 1.26 -1.12 -13.01
C GLU A 118 -0.24 -1.37 -12.88
N LEU A 119 -1.04 -0.89 -13.83
CA LEU A 119 -2.48 -1.17 -13.89
C LEU A 119 -2.69 -2.40 -14.79
N LYS A 120 -3.34 -3.44 -14.28
CA LYS A 120 -3.71 -4.63 -15.05
C LYS A 120 -5.17 -4.98 -14.84
N GLY A 121 -5.71 -5.77 -15.77
CA GLY A 121 -7.09 -6.22 -15.76
C GLY A 121 -7.89 -5.63 -16.90
N SER A 122 -9.11 -6.13 -17.07
CA SER A 122 -10.07 -5.60 -18.02
C SER A 122 -10.68 -4.29 -17.49
N GLU A 123 -11.18 -3.46 -18.40
CA GLU A 123 -11.89 -2.22 -18.04
C GLU A 123 -13.03 -2.51 -17.05
N GLY A 124 -13.05 -1.79 -15.93
CA GLY A 124 -14.00 -2.01 -14.86
C GLY A 124 -13.70 -3.22 -13.97
N ALA A 125 -12.54 -3.88 -14.09
CA ALA A 125 -12.04 -4.91 -13.18
C ALA A 125 -10.52 -4.76 -12.96
N GLU A 126 -10.04 -3.52 -13.00
CA GLU A 126 -8.63 -3.22 -12.89
C GLU A 126 -8.12 -3.37 -11.45
N SER A 127 -6.89 -3.82 -11.38
CA SER A 127 -6.09 -3.92 -10.16
C SER A 127 -4.84 -3.07 -10.35
N LEU A 128 -4.51 -2.27 -9.33
CA LEU A 128 -3.31 -1.46 -9.32
C LEU A 128 -2.21 -2.16 -8.51
N PHE A 129 -1.12 -2.47 -9.17
CA PHE A 129 0.03 -3.15 -8.62
C PHE A 129 1.15 -2.16 -8.31
N PHE A 130 1.70 -2.23 -7.11
CA PHE A 130 2.86 -1.48 -6.65
C PHE A 130 4.04 -2.44 -6.55
N ASN A 131 4.81 -2.54 -7.63
CA ASN A 131 5.99 -3.40 -7.69
C ASN A 131 7.16 -2.72 -6.95
N VAL A 132 7.62 -3.27 -5.84
CA VAL A 132 8.72 -2.69 -5.05
C VAL A 132 10.02 -2.75 -5.83
N ILE A 133 10.70 -1.60 -5.96
CA ILE A 133 11.95 -1.43 -6.69
C ILE A 133 13.04 -0.92 -5.73
N GLY A 134 13.56 -1.82 -4.90
CA GLY A 134 14.61 -1.51 -3.94
C GLY A 134 14.35 -2.11 -2.57
N ARG A 135 15.16 -1.71 -1.59
CA ARG A 135 14.93 -2.02 -0.17
C ARG A 135 14.16 -0.86 0.47
N PRO A 136 13.35 -1.10 1.52
CA PRO A 136 12.66 -0.03 2.22
C PRO A 136 13.62 0.98 2.82
N ASP A 137 13.25 2.26 2.73
CA ASP A 137 13.86 3.34 3.49
C ASP A 137 13.18 3.38 4.86
N PHE A 138 13.97 3.13 5.92
CA PHE A 138 13.50 3.28 7.29
C PHE A 138 13.80 4.71 7.74
N ASN A 139 12.79 5.55 7.80
CA ASN A 139 12.92 6.81 8.53
C ASN A 139 12.94 6.47 10.02
N ALA A 140 14.12 6.62 10.64
CA ALA A 140 14.36 6.45 12.07
C ALA A 140 13.83 7.65 12.87
#